data_AF-A0A2A3Y4J8-F1
#
_entry.id   AF-A0A2A3Y4J8-F1
#
_cell.length_a   1.000
_cell.length_b   1.000
_cell.length_c   1.000
_cell.angle_alpha   90.00
_cell.angle_beta   90.00
_cell.angle_gamma   90.00
#
_symmetry.space_group_name_H-M   'P 1'
#
loop_
_entity.id
_entity.type
_entity.pdbx_description
1 polymer ?
#
loop_
_entity_poly.entity_id
_entity_poly.type
_entity_poly.pdbx_seq_one_letter_code
_entity_poly.pdbx_strand_id
1 'polypeptide(L)'
;MNKLAEWGNQLYTGKRSYPFTQKHRLWFLIAGILMIAAILVPVAKGGFNLGIDFRGGSEFMVSGVQNTQVSVGEDVVKNAADGAEATVTNIAPGTMRVQTDRLSDDQTISVAGELAQAYEVEASEVTSNFIGPTWGQDVSRQALLGLLVFIVLVGLLMAAYFRTWKMSAAAIIGLLVVIIITAGIYSLSGFEITPSAIIGFLTILSYCLYDTVVVFDKVRENTKNFDQQTKRTFQQQVNLAVNQTLVRSINTSVVAVLPVASILFIGSYLLGAGTLKDLSLALFVGIIVSALSTLFVQAPLYYQLRHGDEDVQKHNKKMEALDA
;
A
#
# COMPACT_ATOMS: atom_id res chain seq x y z
N MET A 1 26.62 25.09 -9.26
CA MET A 1 25.52 24.63 -8.37
C MET A 1 25.09 23.25 -8.81
N ASN A 2 24.77 22.34 -7.89
CA ASN A 2 24.34 20.98 -8.23
C ASN A 2 23.01 21.04 -9.04
N LYS A 3 22.93 20.35 -10.19
CA LYS A 3 21.76 20.39 -11.10
C LYS A 3 20.44 20.07 -10.38
N LEU A 4 20.47 19.19 -9.37
CA LEU A 4 19.30 18.84 -8.56
C LEU A 4 18.84 19.98 -7.64
N ALA A 5 19.78 20.70 -7.03
CA ALA A 5 19.46 21.84 -6.17
C ALA A 5 18.89 23.02 -6.99
N GLU A 6 19.41 23.23 -8.19
CA GLU A 6 18.87 24.22 -9.12
C GLU A 6 17.45 23.86 -9.58
N TRP A 7 17.22 22.60 -9.97
CA TRP A 7 15.89 22.10 -10.33
C TRP A 7 14.87 22.26 -9.20
N GLY A 8 15.24 21.91 -7.96
CA GLY A 8 14.37 22.08 -6.80
C GLY A 8 14.05 23.55 -6.50
N ASN A 9 15.03 24.44 -6.61
CA ASN A 9 14.80 25.88 -6.43
C ASN A 9 13.91 26.47 -7.53
N GLN A 10 14.08 26.02 -8.78
CA GLN A 10 13.21 26.43 -9.89
C GLN A 10 11.76 25.99 -9.69
N LEU A 11 11.53 24.80 -9.14
CA LEU A 11 10.20 24.33 -8.75
C LEU A 11 9.62 25.15 -7.59
N TYR A 12 10.44 25.44 -6.57
CA TYR A 12 10.01 26.19 -5.40
C TYR A 12 9.58 27.62 -5.73
N THR A 13 10.35 28.28 -6.59
CA THR A 13 10.08 29.65 -7.06
C THR A 13 8.97 29.73 -8.12
N GLY A 14 8.55 28.59 -8.67
CA GLY A 14 7.59 28.51 -9.77
C GLY A 14 8.16 28.89 -11.13
N LYS A 15 9.49 29.06 -11.27
CA LYS A 15 10.17 29.23 -12.58
C LYS A 15 9.99 27.99 -13.46
N ARG A 16 9.95 26.81 -12.85
CA ARG A 16 9.57 25.54 -13.47
C ARG A 16 8.30 25.06 -12.77
N SER A 17 7.27 24.70 -13.53
CA SER A 17 6.02 24.20 -12.96
C SER A 17 5.45 23.10 -13.84
N TYR A 18 5.24 21.93 -13.25
CA TYR A 18 4.56 20.82 -13.89
C TYR A 18 3.04 20.95 -13.70
N PRO A 19 2.23 20.68 -14.74
CA PRO A 19 0.80 20.94 -14.72
C PRO A 19 -0.01 19.79 -14.09
N PHE A 20 0.06 19.64 -12.76
CA PHE A 20 -0.69 18.61 -12.03
C PHE A 20 -2.19 18.92 -12.03
N THR A 21 -2.56 20.14 -11.64
CA THR A 21 -3.98 20.54 -11.51
C THR A 21 -4.63 20.87 -12.86
N GLN A 22 -3.86 21.33 -13.85
CA GLN A 22 -4.39 21.65 -15.18
C GLN A 22 -4.76 20.38 -15.95
N LYS A 23 -4.00 19.30 -15.76
CA LYS A 23 -4.27 17.98 -16.36
C LYS A 23 -5.11 17.06 -15.47
N HIS A 24 -5.85 17.60 -14.49
CA HIS A 24 -6.65 16.82 -13.54
C HIS A 24 -7.56 15.76 -14.20
N ARG A 25 -8.19 16.07 -15.33
CA ARG A 25 -9.04 15.10 -16.07
C ARG A 25 -8.27 13.86 -16.51
N LEU A 26 -7.04 14.03 -17.00
CA LEU A 26 -6.18 12.92 -17.41
C LEU A 26 -5.80 12.07 -16.19
N TRP A 27 -5.41 12.71 -15.09
CA TRP A 27 -5.00 12.01 -13.88
C TRP A 27 -6.16 11.27 -13.21
N PHE A 28 -7.36 11.85 -13.20
CA PHE A 28 -8.55 11.16 -12.70
C PHE A 28 -8.98 10.01 -13.61
N LEU A 29 -8.82 10.14 -14.93
CA LEU A 29 -9.06 9.03 -15.85
C LEU A 29 -8.08 7.89 -15.59
N ILE A 30 -6.78 8.18 -15.45
CA ILE A 30 -5.76 7.17 -15.13
C ILE A 30 -6.05 6.52 -13.78
N ALA A 31 -6.30 7.32 -12.73
CA ALA A 31 -6.61 6.81 -11.40
C ALA A 31 -7.91 5.98 -11.40
N GLY A 32 -8.94 6.41 -12.14
CA GLY A 32 -10.19 5.70 -12.30
C GLY A 32 -10.00 4.34 -12.98
N ILE A 33 -9.23 4.29 -14.08
CA ILE A 33 -8.89 3.02 -14.76
C ILE A 33 -8.11 2.10 -13.81
N LEU A 34 -7.11 2.63 -13.10
CA LEU A 34 -6.31 1.85 -12.16
C LEU A 34 -7.16 1.32 -10.99
N MET A 35 -8.09 2.11 -10.45
CA MET A 35 -9.01 1.66 -9.41
C MET A 35 -9.96 0.58 -9.93
N ILE A 36 -10.52 0.75 -11.13
CA ILE A 36 -11.39 -0.26 -11.74
C ILE A 36 -10.60 -1.56 -11.95
N ALA A 37 -9.40 -1.49 -12.52
CA ALA A 37 -8.52 -2.65 -12.67
C ALA A 37 -8.20 -3.30 -11.31
N ALA A 38 -7.85 -2.50 -10.30
CA ALA A 38 -7.53 -2.97 -8.96
C ALA A 38 -8.70 -3.69 -8.26
N ILE A 39 -9.93 -3.29 -8.55
CA ILE A 39 -11.14 -3.96 -8.03
C ILE A 39 -11.48 -5.20 -8.87
N LEU A 40 -11.30 -5.15 -10.19
CA LEU A 40 -11.63 -6.27 -11.09
C LEU A 40 -10.66 -7.44 -10.99
N VAL A 41 -9.37 -7.20 -10.73
CA VAL A 41 -8.36 -8.26 -10.59
C VAL A 41 -8.74 -9.32 -9.55
N PRO A 42 -9.05 -8.99 -8.27
CA PRO A 42 -9.46 -9.99 -7.29
C PRO A 42 -10.78 -10.66 -7.68
N VAL A 43 -11.74 -9.92 -8.26
CA VAL A 43 -13.02 -10.51 -8.72
C VAL A 43 -12.79 -11.56 -9.81
N ALA A 44 -11.94 -11.28 -10.78
CA ALA A 44 -11.62 -12.19 -11.88
C ALA A 44 -10.81 -13.41 -11.43
N LYS A 45 -9.98 -13.28 -10.38
CA LYS A 45 -9.20 -14.37 -9.79
C LYS A 45 -10.00 -15.25 -8.81
N GLY A 46 -11.27 -14.94 -8.57
CA GLY A 46 -12.10 -15.66 -7.59
C GLY A 46 -11.88 -15.22 -6.13
N GLY A 47 -11.23 -14.09 -5.91
CA GLY A 47 -10.99 -13.49 -4.60
C GLY A 47 -9.55 -13.05 -4.40
N PHE A 48 -9.26 -12.59 -3.18
CA PHE A 48 -7.88 -12.44 -2.72
C PHE A 48 -7.30 -13.80 -2.34
N ASN A 49 -6.01 -13.99 -2.55
CA ASN A 49 -5.30 -15.14 -1.99
C ASN A 49 -5.11 -14.87 -0.49
N LEU A 50 -5.94 -15.43 0.36
CA LEU A 50 -5.87 -15.23 1.81
C LEU A 50 -5.04 -16.36 2.42
N GLY A 51 -4.08 -16.01 3.28
CA GLY A 51 -3.28 -17.00 3.99
C GLY A 51 -4.11 -17.83 4.99
N ILE A 52 -3.52 -18.89 5.52
CA ILE A 52 -4.17 -19.81 6.45
C ILE A 52 -4.66 -19.13 7.74
N ASP A 53 -4.07 -17.98 8.11
CA ASP A 53 -4.51 -17.14 9.22
C ASP A 53 -5.94 -16.62 9.07
N PHE A 54 -6.48 -16.57 7.84
CA PHE A 54 -7.84 -16.11 7.55
C PHE A 54 -8.75 -17.25 7.09
N ARG A 55 -8.23 -18.20 6.31
CA ARG A 55 -9.02 -19.34 5.79
C ARG A 55 -9.16 -20.48 6.81
N GLY A 56 -8.22 -20.58 7.75
CA GLY A 56 -7.98 -21.79 8.54
C GLY A 56 -7.21 -22.82 7.72
N GLY A 57 -6.42 -23.65 8.38
CA GLY A 57 -5.53 -24.60 7.70
C GLY A 57 -4.62 -25.35 8.65
N SER A 58 -3.75 -26.18 8.08
CA SER A 58 -2.73 -26.90 8.82
C SER A 58 -1.36 -26.27 8.57
N GLU A 59 -0.56 -26.17 9.62
CA GLU A 59 0.78 -25.61 9.61
C GLU A 59 1.77 -26.60 10.19
N PHE A 60 2.90 -26.79 9.50
CA PHE A 60 4.01 -27.61 9.96
C PHE A 60 5.26 -26.74 10.08
N MET A 61 5.97 -26.91 11.19
CA MET A 61 7.27 -26.30 11.44
C MET A 61 8.30 -27.41 11.51
N VAL A 62 9.22 -27.41 10.54
CA VAL A 62 10.31 -28.39 10.43
C VAL A 62 11.60 -27.68 10.85
N SER A 63 12.18 -28.11 11.96
CA SER A 63 13.42 -27.53 12.52
C SER A 63 14.64 -28.40 12.20
N GLY A 64 15.84 -27.83 12.34
CA GLY A 64 17.09 -28.58 12.13
C GLY A 64 17.41 -28.90 10.67
N VAL A 65 16.77 -28.21 9.73
CA VAL A 65 16.83 -28.54 8.31
C VAL A 65 18.16 -28.10 7.68
N GLN A 66 18.85 -28.99 6.98
CA GLN A 66 20.03 -28.61 6.19
C GLN A 66 19.66 -28.12 4.79
N ASN A 67 18.65 -28.74 4.17
CA ASN A 67 18.13 -28.35 2.88
C ASN A 67 16.96 -27.37 3.02
N THR A 68 17.18 -26.09 2.73
CA THR A 68 16.15 -25.04 2.81
C THR A 68 15.38 -24.84 1.51
N GLN A 69 15.45 -25.80 0.58
CA GLN A 69 14.69 -25.75 -0.66
C GLN A 69 13.19 -25.86 -0.38
N VAL A 70 12.46 -24.89 -0.92
CA VAL A 70 11.00 -24.75 -0.81
C VAL A 70 10.28 -25.90 -1.51
N SER A 71 10.78 -26.33 -2.68
CA SER A 71 10.16 -27.37 -3.51
C SER A 71 10.01 -28.71 -2.80
N VAL A 72 10.92 -29.05 -1.87
CA VAL A 72 10.86 -30.31 -1.13
C VAL A 72 9.56 -30.42 -0.32
N GLY A 73 9.20 -29.37 0.41
CA GLY A 73 7.97 -29.36 1.18
C GLY A 73 6.71 -29.29 0.30
N GLU A 74 6.79 -28.57 -0.83
CA GLU A 74 5.69 -28.49 -1.80
C GLU A 74 5.39 -29.87 -2.42
N ASP A 75 6.44 -30.61 -2.78
CA ASP A 75 6.32 -31.96 -3.36
C ASP A 75 5.77 -32.96 -2.34
N VAL A 76 6.19 -32.89 -1.07
CA VAL A 76 5.66 -33.75 0.01
C VAL A 76 4.17 -33.55 0.17
N VAL A 77 3.71 -32.31 0.34
CA VAL A 77 2.28 -32.05 0.55
C VAL A 77 1.45 -32.47 -0.66
N LYS A 78 1.95 -32.22 -1.87
CA LYS A 78 1.27 -32.60 -3.12
C LYS A 78 1.10 -34.12 -3.25
N ASN A 79 2.04 -34.91 -2.74
CA ASN A 79 1.96 -36.37 -2.79
C ASN A 79 1.14 -36.96 -1.64
N ALA A 80 1.25 -36.40 -0.43
CA ALA A 80 0.60 -36.90 0.78
C ALA A 80 -0.87 -36.44 0.93
N ALA A 81 -1.22 -35.29 0.36
CA ALA A 81 -2.53 -34.69 0.45
C ALA A 81 -3.02 -34.27 -0.95
N ASP A 82 -3.73 -35.18 -1.60
CA ASP A 82 -4.21 -35.00 -2.97
C ASP A 82 -5.11 -33.76 -3.10
N GLY A 83 -4.72 -32.84 -3.98
CA GLY A 83 -5.42 -31.57 -4.22
C GLY A 83 -5.16 -30.45 -3.20
N ALA A 84 -4.32 -30.66 -2.18
CA ALA A 84 -3.94 -29.61 -1.24
C ALA A 84 -2.80 -28.76 -1.81
N GLU A 85 -3.00 -27.44 -1.91
CA GLU A 85 -1.91 -26.52 -2.19
C GLU A 85 -1.10 -26.27 -0.90
N ALA A 86 0.22 -26.13 -1.07
CA ALA A 86 1.13 -25.83 0.02
C ALA A 86 1.90 -24.56 -0.26
N THR A 87 2.00 -23.71 0.77
CA THR A 87 2.90 -22.56 0.80
C THR A 87 4.05 -22.90 1.72
N VAL A 88 5.24 -23.07 1.15
CA VAL A 88 6.45 -23.40 1.91
C VAL A 88 7.35 -22.18 2.01
N THR A 89 7.81 -21.89 3.23
CA THR A 89 8.64 -20.71 3.50
C THR A 89 9.78 -21.05 4.45
N ASN A 90 10.94 -20.48 4.18
CA ASN A 90 12.03 -20.46 5.14
C ASN A 90 11.78 -19.28 6.10
N ILE A 91 11.52 -19.59 7.36
CA ILE A 91 11.19 -18.57 8.38
C ILE A 91 12.40 -18.20 9.24
N ALA A 92 13.37 -19.09 9.36
CA ALA A 92 14.61 -18.89 10.07
C ALA A 92 15.68 -19.85 9.54
N PRO A 93 16.98 -19.55 9.70
CA PRO A 93 18.05 -20.48 9.30
C PRO A 93 17.82 -21.88 9.87
N GLY A 94 17.67 -22.87 8.98
CA GLY A 94 17.40 -24.26 9.34
C GLY A 94 15.98 -24.53 9.84
N THR A 95 15.02 -23.66 9.56
CA THR A 95 13.61 -23.87 9.92
C THR A 95 12.68 -23.56 8.75
N MET A 96 11.97 -24.58 8.30
CA MET A 96 10.99 -24.50 7.23
C MET A 96 9.58 -24.50 7.80
N ARG A 97 8.71 -23.66 7.25
CA ARG A 97 7.29 -23.62 7.56
C ARG A 97 6.52 -24.09 6.32
N VAL A 98 5.66 -25.07 6.49
CA VAL A 98 4.79 -25.61 5.44
C VAL A 98 3.35 -25.33 5.85
N GLN A 99 2.63 -24.55 5.06
CA GLN A 99 1.25 -24.18 5.31
C GLN A 99 0.38 -24.80 4.22
N THR A 100 -0.76 -25.36 4.60
CA THR A 100 -1.68 -26.00 3.68
C THR A 100 -3.13 -25.81 4.14
N ASP A 101 -4.07 -26.17 3.27
CA ASP A 101 -5.47 -26.25 3.62
C ASP A 101 -5.70 -27.22 4.79
N ARG A 102 -6.91 -27.21 5.35
CA ARG A 102 -7.25 -28.07 6.48
C ARG A 102 -7.04 -29.55 6.12
N LEU A 103 -6.11 -30.20 6.81
CA LEU A 103 -5.89 -31.64 6.76
C LEU A 103 -6.70 -32.36 7.85
N SER A 104 -7.01 -33.63 7.58
CA SER A 104 -7.45 -34.55 8.64
C SER A 104 -6.29 -34.93 9.56
N ASP A 105 -6.60 -35.51 10.73
CA ASP A 105 -5.58 -35.95 11.69
C ASP A 105 -4.64 -37.01 11.07
N ASP A 106 -5.18 -37.97 10.32
CA ASP A 106 -4.40 -39.00 9.63
C ASP A 106 -3.49 -38.40 8.54
N GLN A 107 -4.01 -37.46 7.75
CA GLN A 107 -3.20 -36.73 6.75
C GLN A 107 -2.13 -35.88 7.43
N THR A 108 -2.43 -35.26 8.55
CA THR A 108 -1.47 -34.43 9.31
C THR A 108 -0.31 -35.29 9.80
N ILE A 109 -0.58 -36.48 10.31
CA ILE A 109 0.45 -37.45 10.73
C ILE A 109 1.28 -37.92 9.53
N SER A 110 0.64 -38.26 8.41
CA SER A 110 1.33 -38.68 7.18
C SER A 110 2.27 -37.59 6.65
N VAL A 111 1.74 -36.37 6.48
CA VAL A 111 2.51 -35.21 6.00
C VAL A 111 3.66 -34.90 6.95
N ALA A 112 3.45 -34.93 8.27
CA ALA A 112 4.53 -34.69 9.23
C ALA A 112 5.66 -35.73 9.12
N GLY A 113 5.31 -37.02 8.96
CA GLY A 113 6.29 -38.09 8.79
C GLY A 113 7.06 -37.98 7.48
N GLU A 114 6.37 -37.68 6.38
CA GLU A 114 7.00 -37.48 5.07
C GLU A 114 7.88 -36.22 5.03
N LEU A 115 7.47 -35.14 5.70
CA LEU A 115 8.28 -33.94 5.86
C LEU A 115 9.56 -34.24 6.66
N ALA A 116 9.47 -35.02 7.73
CA ALA A 116 10.65 -35.43 8.51
C ALA A 116 11.63 -36.22 7.64
N GLN A 117 11.12 -37.15 6.84
CA GLN A 117 11.94 -37.95 5.93
C GLN A 117 12.56 -37.13 4.80
N ALA A 118 11.78 -36.27 4.14
CA ALA A 118 12.22 -35.48 2.99
C ALA A 118 13.25 -34.41 3.37
N TYR A 119 13.14 -33.86 4.59
CA TYR A 119 14.09 -32.89 5.13
C TYR A 119 15.25 -33.52 5.92
N GLU A 120 15.27 -34.85 6.03
CA GLU A 120 16.29 -35.63 6.76
C GLU A 120 16.44 -35.21 8.23
N VAL A 121 15.32 -35.00 8.91
CA VAL A 121 15.25 -34.61 10.32
C VAL A 121 14.50 -35.65 11.15
N GLU A 122 14.71 -35.63 12.46
CA GLU A 122 13.95 -36.48 13.38
C GLU A 122 12.47 -36.06 13.41
N ALA A 123 11.56 -37.01 13.61
CA ALA A 123 10.12 -36.71 13.68
C ALA A 123 9.77 -35.73 14.81
N SER A 124 10.58 -35.67 15.87
CA SER A 124 10.44 -34.69 16.96
C SER A 124 10.71 -33.24 16.54
N GLU A 125 11.41 -33.03 15.41
CA GLU A 125 11.71 -31.71 14.87
C GLU A 125 10.58 -31.17 13.97
N VAL A 126 9.53 -31.98 13.74
CA VAL A 126 8.33 -31.59 12.99
C VAL A 126 7.19 -31.34 13.96
N THR A 127 6.83 -30.07 14.13
CA THR A 127 5.65 -29.67 14.91
C THR A 127 4.50 -29.38 13.96
N SER A 128 3.29 -29.85 14.26
CA SER A 128 2.08 -29.51 13.53
C SER A 128 1.14 -28.66 14.39
N ASN A 129 0.57 -27.62 13.80
CA ASN A 129 -0.40 -26.72 14.39
C ASN A 129 -1.62 -26.62 13.46
N PHE A 130 -2.82 -26.62 14.04
CA PHE A 130 -4.06 -26.41 13.30
C PHE A 130 -4.62 -25.02 13.59
N ILE A 131 -4.88 -24.25 12.54
CA ILE A 131 -5.53 -22.95 12.63
C ILE A 131 -7.02 -23.13 12.35
N GLY A 132 -7.82 -22.98 13.40
CA GLY A 132 -9.26 -23.18 13.33
C GLY A 132 -10.00 -22.08 12.55
N PRO A 133 -11.17 -22.39 11.96
CA PRO A 133 -11.96 -21.42 11.19
C PRO A 133 -12.48 -20.25 12.03
N THR A 134 -12.68 -20.44 13.34
CA THR A 134 -13.07 -19.36 14.26
C THR A 134 -11.95 -18.33 14.43
N TRP A 135 -10.70 -18.79 14.52
CA TRP A 135 -9.54 -17.90 14.55
C TRP A 135 -9.47 -17.04 13.30
N GLY A 136 -9.63 -17.65 12.12
CA GLY A 136 -9.62 -16.93 10.86
C GLY A 136 -10.71 -15.86 10.76
N GLN A 137 -11.94 -16.19 11.19
CA GLN A 137 -13.04 -15.24 11.25
C GLN A 137 -12.77 -14.08 12.22
N ASP A 138 -12.24 -14.36 13.41
CA ASP A 138 -11.92 -13.33 14.39
C ASP A 138 -10.81 -12.40 13.90
N VAL A 139 -9.75 -12.95 13.31
CA VAL A 139 -8.63 -12.17 12.75
C VAL A 139 -9.09 -11.33 11.55
N SER A 140 -9.86 -11.89 10.61
CA SER A 140 -10.48 -11.13 9.52
C SER A 140 -11.33 -9.96 10.04
N ARG A 141 -12.17 -10.22 11.04
CA ARG A 141 -13.05 -9.21 11.63
C ARG A 141 -12.24 -8.11 12.32
N GLN A 142 -11.22 -8.45 13.09
CA GLN A 142 -10.35 -7.47 13.74
C GLN A 142 -9.59 -6.63 12.73
N ALA A 143 -9.09 -7.22 11.65
CA ALA A 143 -8.41 -6.49 10.59
C ALA A 143 -9.33 -5.48 9.88
N LEU A 144 -10.55 -5.90 9.53
CA LEU A 144 -11.53 -5.01 8.88
C LEU A 144 -11.97 -3.89 9.83
N LEU A 145 -12.24 -4.21 11.10
CA LEU A 145 -12.56 -3.21 12.13
C LEU A 145 -11.39 -2.25 12.33
N GLY A 146 -10.16 -2.74 12.40
CA GLY A 146 -8.95 -1.92 12.55
C GLY A 146 -8.79 -0.94 11.39
N LEU A 147 -9.01 -1.38 10.15
CA LEU A 147 -8.99 -0.52 8.98
C LEU A 147 -10.09 0.56 9.01
N LEU A 148 -11.33 0.17 9.35
CA LEU A 148 -12.43 1.13 9.45
C LEU A 148 -12.20 2.17 10.55
N VAL A 149 -11.80 1.73 11.73
CA VAL A 149 -11.47 2.60 12.86
C VAL A 149 -10.33 3.54 12.48
N PHE A 150 -9.28 3.04 11.82
CA PHE A 150 -8.18 3.85 11.33
C PHE A 150 -8.66 4.94 10.37
N ILE A 151 -9.45 4.59 9.34
CA ILE A 151 -9.98 5.56 8.36
C ILE A 151 -10.84 6.63 9.04
N VAL A 152 -11.69 6.24 10.00
CA VAL A 152 -12.53 7.18 10.74
C VAL A 152 -11.69 8.11 11.61
N LEU A 153 -10.75 7.58 12.40
CA LEU A 153 -9.89 8.39 13.27
C LEU A 153 -9.04 9.36 12.47
N VAL A 154 -8.49 8.91 11.35
CA VAL A 154 -7.73 9.75 10.42
C VAL A 154 -8.62 10.81 9.79
N GLY A 155 -9.84 10.45 9.38
CA GLY A 155 -10.79 11.42 8.84
C GLY A 155 -11.13 12.52 9.85
N LEU A 156 -11.36 12.14 11.12
CA LEU A 156 -11.57 13.09 12.22
C LEU A 156 -10.34 13.97 12.46
N LEU A 157 -9.15 13.39 12.47
CA LEU A 157 -7.89 14.12 12.62
C LEU A 157 -7.69 15.12 11.48
N MET A 158 -7.90 14.72 10.23
CA MET A 158 -7.82 15.59 9.05
C MET A 158 -8.88 16.69 9.08
N ALA A 159 -10.09 16.40 9.56
CA ALA A 159 -11.16 17.39 9.73
C ALA A 159 -10.78 18.45 10.78
N ALA A 160 -10.29 18.00 11.95
CA ALA A 160 -9.84 18.88 13.02
C ALA A 160 -8.62 19.73 12.62
N TYR A 161 -7.66 19.11 11.89
CA TYR A 161 -6.41 19.73 11.49
C TYR A 161 -6.59 20.80 10.40
N PHE A 162 -7.22 20.44 9.28
CA PHE A 162 -7.36 21.35 8.13
C PHE A 162 -8.48 22.38 8.28
N ARG A 163 -9.44 22.14 9.19
CA ARG A 163 -10.61 23.01 9.44
C ARG A 163 -11.42 23.33 8.17
N THR A 164 -11.25 22.52 7.12
CA THR A 164 -11.91 22.66 5.82
C THR A 164 -12.35 21.29 5.36
N TRP A 165 -13.66 21.05 5.30
CA TRP A 165 -14.21 19.75 4.92
C TRP A 165 -13.73 19.30 3.52
N LYS A 166 -13.56 20.22 2.56
CA LYS A 166 -13.08 19.91 1.20
C LYS A 166 -11.64 19.41 1.16
N MET A 167 -10.75 19.94 2.01
CA MET A 167 -9.37 19.42 2.12
C MET A 167 -9.39 18.03 2.72
N SER A 168 -10.14 17.83 3.80
CA SER A 168 -10.27 16.53 4.45
C SER A 168 -10.89 15.48 3.52
N ALA A 169 -11.91 15.84 2.74
CA ALA A 169 -12.52 14.95 1.74
C ALA A 169 -11.52 14.55 0.65
N ALA A 170 -10.76 15.50 0.10
CA ALA A 170 -9.75 15.20 -0.92
C ALA A 170 -8.64 14.29 -0.38
N ALA A 171 -8.19 14.51 0.86
CA ALA A 171 -7.22 13.65 1.54
C ALA A 171 -7.77 12.23 1.74
N ILE A 172 -8.97 12.08 2.31
CA ILE A 172 -9.59 10.77 2.57
C ILE A 172 -9.82 9.99 1.28
N ILE A 173 -10.35 10.63 0.23
CA ILE A 173 -10.54 9.98 -1.07
C ILE A 173 -9.18 9.54 -1.65
N GLY A 174 -8.14 10.36 -1.49
CA GLY A 174 -6.77 9.99 -1.81
C GLY A 174 -6.27 8.73 -1.12
N LEU A 175 -6.50 8.63 0.19
CA LEU A 175 -6.16 7.45 0.99
C LEU A 175 -6.90 6.21 0.48
N LEU A 176 -8.19 6.35 0.16
CA LEU A 176 -8.99 5.26 -0.41
C LEU A 176 -8.43 4.79 -1.76
N VAL A 177 -8.04 5.71 -2.64
CA VAL A 177 -7.38 5.39 -3.91
C VAL A 177 -6.08 4.61 -3.66
N VAL A 178 -5.29 5.02 -2.67
CA VAL A 178 -4.03 4.35 -2.33
C VAL A 178 -4.28 2.92 -1.88
N ILE A 179 -5.18 2.70 -0.92
CA ILE A 179 -5.42 1.34 -0.41
C ILE A 179 -6.04 0.44 -1.47
N ILE A 180 -6.97 0.94 -2.29
CA ILE A 180 -7.61 0.15 -3.36
C ILE A 180 -6.57 -0.28 -4.40
N ILE A 181 -5.77 0.66 -4.90
CA ILE A 181 -4.74 0.35 -5.91
C ILE A 181 -3.68 -0.59 -5.33
N THR A 182 -3.24 -0.35 -4.10
CA THR A 182 -2.24 -1.20 -3.44
C THR A 182 -2.78 -2.62 -3.24
N ALA A 183 -4.01 -2.77 -2.76
CA ALA A 183 -4.66 -4.07 -2.62
C ALA A 183 -4.85 -4.79 -3.96
N GLY A 184 -5.23 -4.07 -5.02
CA GLY A 184 -5.36 -4.65 -6.36
C GLY A 184 -4.04 -5.16 -6.94
N ILE A 185 -2.95 -4.39 -6.79
CA ILE A 185 -1.60 -4.83 -7.19
C ILE A 185 -1.16 -6.04 -6.35
N TYR A 186 -1.46 -6.04 -5.05
CA TYR A 186 -1.19 -7.18 -4.17
C TYR A 186 -1.95 -8.44 -4.60
N SER A 187 -3.23 -8.31 -4.98
CA SER A 187 -3.99 -9.43 -5.54
C SER A 187 -3.39 -9.93 -6.86
N LEU A 188 -2.91 -9.02 -7.71
CA LEU A 188 -2.30 -9.35 -8.99
C LEU A 188 -1.03 -10.19 -8.82
N SER A 189 -0.19 -9.87 -7.82
CA SER A 189 1.08 -10.57 -7.59
C SER A 189 0.92 -12.03 -7.20
N GLY A 190 -0.28 -12.45 -6.74
CA GLY A 190 -0.56 -13.81 -6.29
C GLY A 190 -0.09 -14.11 -4.87
N PHE A 191 0.45 -13.12 -4.17
CA PHE A 191 0.89 -13.26 -2.80
C PHE A 191 -0.29 -13.46 -1.86
N GLU A 192 -0.05 -14.21 -0.80
CA GLU A 192 -1.03 -14.39 0.26
C GLU A 192 -1.18 -13.10 1.06
N ILE A 193 -2.43 -12.73 1.36
CA ILE A 193 -2.74 -11.74 2.37
C ILE A 193 -2.65 -12.46 3.70
N THR A 194 -1.62 -12.11 4.45
CA THR A 194 -1.36 -12.55 5.83
C THR A 194 -1.62 -11.39 6.80
N PRO A 195 -1.71 -11.61 8.11
CA PRO A 195 -1.82 -10.54 9.09
C PRO A 195 -0.68 -9.51 8.98
N SER A 196 0.53 -9.94 8.60
CA SER A 196 1.66 -9.05 8.33
C SER A 196 1.41 -8.15 7.11
N ALA A 197 0.78 -8.65 6.04
CA ALA A 197 0.37 -7.82 4.90
C ALA A 197 -0.61 -6.71 5.33
N ILE A 198 -1.55 -7.01 6.24
CA ILE A 198 -2.50 -6.03 6.79
C ILE A 198 -1.78 -4.94 7.60
N ILE A 199 -0.79 -5.33 8.42
CA ILE A 199 0.09 -4.36 9.09
C ILE A 199 0.78 -3.47 8.06
N GLY A 200 1.23 -4.03 6.93
CA GLY A 200 1.75 -3.29 5.79
C GLY A 200 0.76 -2.25 5.26
N PHE A 201 -0.49 -2.64 4.99
CA PHE A 201 -1.54 -1.71 4.54
C PHE A 201 -1.85 -0.60 5.54
N LEU A 202 -1.88 -0.89 6.84
CA LEU A 202 -2.07 0.16 7.86
C LEU A 202 -0.86 1.11 7.96
N THR A 203 0.34 0.57 7.77
CA THR A 203 1.59 1.34 7.79
C THR A 203 1.67 2.29 6.61
N ILE A 204 1.32 1.86 5.39
CA ILE A 204 1.33 2.75 4.22
C ILE A 204 0.30 3.86 4.31
N LEU A 205 -0.83 3.63 4.99
CA LEU A 205 -1.80 4.71 5.21
C LEU A 205 -1.23 5.80 6.12
N SER A 206 -0.49 5.41 7.16
CA SER A 206 0.22 6.36 8.03
C SER A 206 1.28 7.15 7.26
N TYR A 207 2.00 6.48 6.36
CA TYR A 207 2.96 7.11 5.46
C TYR A 207 2.29 8.10 4.50
N CYS A 208 1.16 7.70 3.92
CA CYS A 208 0.37 8.53 3.01
C CYS A 208 -0.11 9.82 3.69
N LEU A 209 -0.53 9.72 4.95
CA LEU A 209 -0.95 10.90 5.70
C LEU A 209 0.16 11.91 5.91
N TYR A 210 1.38 11.45 6.18
CA TYR A 210 2.50 12.37 6.40
C TYR A 210 2.81 13.21 5.16
N ASP A 211 2.81 12.61 3.97
CA ASP A 211 3.01 13.35 2.72
C ASP A 211 1.81 14.25 2.41
N THR A 212 0.59 13.72 2.57
CA THR A 212 -0.66 14.47 2.39
C THR A 212 -0.70 15.74 3.23
N VAL A 213 -0.37 15.65 4.52
CA VAL A 213 -0.36 16.80 5.44
C VAL A 213 0.55 17.91 4.94
N VAL A 214 1.78 17.58 4.54
CA VAL A 214 2.73 18.61 4.13
C VAL A 214 2.36 19.24 2.79
N VAL A 215 1.88 18.45 1.83
CA VAL A 215 1.40 19.00 0.56
C VAL A 215 0.20 19.92 0.80
N PHE A 216 -0.76 19.48 1.62
CA PHE A 216 -1.98 20.24 1.89
C PHE A 216 -1.72 21.47 2.76
N ASP A 217 -0.75 21.44 3.67
CA ASP A 217 -0.29 22.63 4.38
C ASP A 217 0.27 23.65 3.41
N LYS A 218 1.08 23.22 2.43
CA LYS A 218 1.59 24.14 1.42
C LYS A 218 0.49 24.67 0.52
N VAL A 219 -0.49 23.84 0.17
CA VAL A 219 -1.69 24.27 -0.56
C VAL A 219 -2.45 25.32 0.24
N ARG A 220 -2.67 25.09 1.54
CA ARG A 220 -3.31 26.04 2.45
C ARG A 220 -2.53 27.34 2.58
N GLU A 221 -1.20 27.27 2.67
CA GLU A 221 -0.32 28.44 2.73
C GLU A 221 -0.44 29.28 1.45
N ASN A 222 -0.32 28.65 0.27
CA ASN A 222 -0.37 29.36 -1.01
C ASN A 222 -1.77 29.88 -1.36
N THR A 223 -2.82 29.20 -0.90
CA THR A 223 -4.22 29.62 -1.11
C THR A 223 -4.74 30.53 -0.01
N LYS A 224 -3.93 30.86 1.00
CA LYS A 224 -4.31 31.83 2.03
C LYS A 224 -4.44 33.21 1.40
N ASN A 225 -5.59 33.86 1.62
CA ASN A 225 -5.92 35.18 1.07
C ASN A 225 -5.73 35.25 -0.46
N PHE A 226 -6.07 34.16 -1.17
CA PHE A 226 -5.88 34.07 -2.62
C PHE A 226 -6.67 35.16 -3.37
N ASP A 227 -7.81 35.58 -2.84
CA ASP A 227 -8.69 36.64 -3.32
C ASP A 227 -8.01 38.02 -3.42
N GLN A 228 -6.95 38.23 -2.63
CA GLN A 228 -6.17 39.47 -2.62
C GLN A 228 -4.97 39.42 -3.58
N GLN A 229 -4.63 38.25 -4.13
CA GLN A 229 -3.41 38.05 -4.92
C GLN A 229 -3.66 38.24 -6.41
N THR A 230 -2.94 39.16 -7.05
CA THR A 230 -3.16 39.49 -8.48
C THR A 230 -2.22 38.78 -9.46
N LYS A 231 -1.44 37.80 -8.99
CA LYS A 231 -0.40 37.15 -9.82
C LYS A 231 -0.78 35.77 -10.32
N ARG A 232 -1.70 35.08 -9.64
CA ARG A 232 -2.02 33.67 -9.92
C ARG A 232 -3.48 33.37 -9.61
N THR A 233 -4.09 32.51 -10.43
CA THR A 233 -5.42 31.94 -10.15
C THR A 233 -5.35 30.94 -8.98
N PHE A 234 -6.51 30.61 -8.40
CA PHE A 234 -6.58 29.60 -7.33
C PHE A 234 -5.97 28.26 -7.78
N GLN A 235 -6.27 27.83 -9.02
CA GLN A 235 -5.70 26.62 -9.61
C GLN A 235 -4.17 26.67 -9.69
N GLN A 236 -3.62 27.79 -10.15
CA GLN A 236 -2.17 27.98 -10.24
C GLN A 236 -1.50 27.96 -8.86
N GLN A 237 -2.17 28.45 -7.81
CA GLN A 237 -1.64 28.38 -6.44
C GLN A 237 -1.62 26.97 -5.86
N VAL A 238 -2.68 26.19 -6.10
CA VAL A 238 -2.69 24.75 -5.75
C VAL A 238 -1.57 24.03 -6.51
N ASN A 239 -1.42 24.30 -7.81
CA ASN A 239 -0.37 23.69 -8.62
C ASN A 239 1.05 24.06 -8.13
N LEU A 240 1.25 25.32 -7.76
CA LEU A 240 2.52 25.80 -7.24
C LEU A 240 2.88 25.10 -5.93
N ALA A 241 1.91 24.90 -5.04
CA ALA A 241 2.13 24.19 -3.79
C ALA A 241 2.65 22.76 -4.02
N VAL A 242 2.01 22.02 -4.94
CA VAL A 242 2.44 20.67 -5.32
C VAL A 242 3.87 20.68 -5.88
N ASN A 243 4.21 21.66 -6.71
CA ASN A 243 5.56 21.77 -7.26
C ASN A 243 6.60 22.14 -6.19
N GLN A 244 6.25 22.99 -5.23
CA GLN A 244 7.11 23.38 -4.10
C GLN A 244 7.43 22.20 -3.18
N THR A 245 6.50 21.27 -3.01
CA THR A 245 6.69 20.09 -2.16
C THR A 245 7.24 18.89 -2.92
N LEU A 246 7.24 18.91 -4.26
CA LEU A 246 7.61 17.77 -5.12
C LEU A 246 8.96 17.15 -4.75
N VAL A 247 10.01 17.96 -4.59
CA VAL A 247 11.36 17.45 -4.24
C VAL A 247 11.35 16.77 -2.88
N ARG A 248 10.63 17.33 -1.90
CA ARG A 248 10.50 16.73 -0.57
C ARG A 248 9.75 15.39 -0.66
N SER A 249 8.61 15.35 -1.35
CA SER A 249 7.81 14.13 -1.52
C SER A 249 8.61 13.03 -2.22
N ILE A 250 9.36 13.37 -3.28
CA ILE A 250 10.25 12.41 -3.95
C ILE A 250 11.34 11.92 -2.99
N ASN A 251 12.04 12.82 -2.30
CA ASN A 251 13.14 12.42 -1.42
C ASN A 251 12.66 11.51 -0.28
N THR A 252 11.56 11.88 0.37
CA THR A 252 10.97 11.07 1.46
C THR A 252 10.51 9.71 0.96
N SER A 253 9.92 9.64 -0.25
CA SER A 253 9.48 8.39 -0.88
C SER A 253 10.65 7.49 -1.27
N VAL A 254 11.70 8.05 -1.87
CA VAL A 254 12.90 7.31 -2.26
C VAL A 254 13.63 6.76 -1.03
N VAL A 255 13.81 7.57 0.01
CA VAL A 255 14.46 7.15 1.26
C VAL A 255 13.67 6.03 1.95
N ALA A 256 12.33 6.06 1.88
CA ALA A 256 11.49 5.02 2.45
C ALA A 256 11.43 3.74 1.59
N VAL A 257 11.34 3.87 0.27
CA VAL A 257 11.15 2.73 -0.63
C VAL A 257 12.43 1.92 -0.83
N LEU A 258 13.61 2.53 -0.76
CA LEU A 258 14.88 1.83 -1.03
C LEU A 258 15.17 0.70 -0.04
N PRO A 259 15.10 0.88 1.30
CA PRO A 259 15.28 -0.22 2.24
C PRO A 259 14.20 -1.30 2.09
N VAL A 260 12.95 -0.90 1.87
CA VAL A 260 11.83 -1.83 1.66
C VAL A 260 12.03 -2.65 0.38
N ALA A 261 12.51 -2.03 -0.69
CA ALA A 261 12.87 -2.69 -1.94
C ALA A 261 14.04 -3.66 -1.71
N SER A 262 15.05 -3.28 -0.93
CA SER A 262 16.12 -4.20 -0.55
C SER A 262 15.56 -5.42 0.19
N ILE A 263 14.66 -5.26 1.15
CA ILE A 263 14.03 -6.40 1.84
C ILE A 263 13.21 -7.24 0.84
N LEU A 264 12.43 -6.61 -0.03
CA LEU A 264 11.57 -7.30 -0.99
C LEU A 264 12.38 -8.08 -2.05
N PHE A 265 13.43 -7.49 -2.61
CA PHE A 265 14.18 -8.11 -3.71
C PHE A 265 15.40 -8.89 -3.24
N ILE A 266 16.19 -8.35 -2.31
CA ILE A 266 17.38 -9.04 -1.78
C ILE A 266 16.92 -10.05 -0.72
N GLY A 267 16.10 -9.63 0.24
CA GLY A 267 15.64 -10.51 1.32
C GLY A 267 14.79 -11.68 0.83
N SER A 268 13.97 -11.50 -0.21
CA SER A 268 13.15 -12.61 -0.71
C SER A 268 13.88 -13.54 -1.66
N TYR A 269 14.60 -13.00 -2.66
CA TYR A 269 15.24 -13.84 -3.68
C TYR A 269 16.57 -14.45 -3.20
N LEU A 270 17.29 -13.81 -2.28
CA LEU A 270 18.59 -14.32 -1.81
C LEU A 270 18.52 -15.00 -0.45
N LEU A 271 17.60 -14.59 0.43
CA LEU A 271 17.52 -15.12 1.81
C LEU A 271 16.27 -15.96 2.07
N GLY A 272 15.33 -16.04 1.13
CA GLY A 272 14.14 -16.90 1.25
C GLY A 272 13.16 -16.50 2.35
N ALA A 273 13.25 -15.27 2.88
CA ALA A 273 12.44 -14.81 3.99
C ALA A 273 10.98 -14.54 3.57
N GLY A 274 10.11 -15.55 3.71
CA GLY A 274 8.73 -15.51 3.24
C GLY A 274 7.87 -14.44 3.92
N THR A 275 7.88 -14.38 5.25
CA THR A 275 7.01 -13.45 6.02
C THR A 275 7.35 -11.97 5.81
N LEU A 276 8.63 -11.65 5.61
CA LEU A 276 9.08 -10.29 5.30
C LEU A 276 8.69 -9.88 3.87
N LYS A 277 8.52 -10.84 2.97
CA LYS A 277 8.13 -10.62 1.57
C LYS A 277 6.73 -10.02 1.46
N ASP A 278 5.77 -10.55 2.21
CA ASP A 278 4.38 -10.10 2.22
C ASP A 278 4.27 -8.65 2.69
N LEU A 279 4.89 -8.37 3.85
CA LEU A 279 4.93 -7.03 4.41
C LEU A 279 5.65 -6.04 3.48
N SER A 280 6.81 -6.42 2.95
CA SER A 280 7.62 -5.54 2.11
C SER A 280 6.98 -5.25 0.77
N LEU A 281 6.21 -6.18 0.18
CA LEU A 281 5.46 -5.91 -1.05
C LEU A 281 4.37 -4.87 -0.82
N ALA A 282 3.58 -5.03 0.25
CA ALA A 282 2.54 -4.07 0.61
C ALA A 282 3.11 -2.66 0.85
N LEU A 283 4.23 -2.57 1.58
CA LEU A 283 4.95 -1.32 1.82
C LEU A 283 5.52 -0.72 0.53
N PHE A 284 6.19 -1.53 -0.30
CA PHE A 284 6.86 -1.08 -1.52
C PHE A 284 5.86 -0.44 -2.50
N VAL A 285 4.77 -1.15 -2.79
CA VAL A 285 3.72 -0.66 -3.68
C VAL A 285 3.02 0.53 -3.05
N GLY A 286 2.65 0.44 -1.77
CA GLY A 286 1.88 1.48 -1.11
C GLY A 286 2.65 2.80 -0.96
N ILE A 287 3.96 2.79 -0.75
CA ILE A 287 4.79 4.01 -0.72
C ILE A 287 4.78 4.70 -2.09
N ILE A 288 4.96 3.94 -3.17
CA ILE A 288 4.97 4.49 -4.54
C ILE A 288 3.59 5.05 -4.89
N VAL A 289 2.54 4.26 -4.69
CA VAL A 289 1.16 4.67 -4.97
C VAL A 289 0.76 5.86 -4.11
N SER A 290 1.18 5.90 -2.85
CA SER A 290 0.97 7.04 -1.95
C SER A 290 1.58 8.32 -2.50
N ALA A 291 2.86 8.30 -2.86
CA ALA A 291 3.55 9.47 -3.41
C ALA A 291 2.87 9.99 -4.68
N LEU A 292 2.41 9.09 -5.55
CA LEU A 292 1.68 9.46 -6.76
C LEU A 292 0.27 9.99 -6.45
N SER A 293 -0.46 9.36 -5.53
CA SER A 293 -1.83 9.75 -5.18
C SER A 293 -1.89 11.19 -4.65
N THR A 294 -0.98 11.58 -3.74
CA THR A 294 -0.96 12.95 -3.20
C THR A 294 -0.82 14.01 -4.30
N LEU A 295 0.10 13.77 -5.24
CA LEU A 295 0.47 14.73 -6.29
C LEU A 295 -0.55 14.77 -7.44
N PHE A 296 -1.02 13.61 -7.89
CA PHE A 296 -1.82 13.46 -9.11
C PHE A 296 -3.33 13.34 -8.85
N VAL A 297 -3.74 12.95 -7.66
CA VAL A 297 -5.16 12.74 -7.32
C VAL A 297 -5.62 13.75 -6.28
N GLN A 298 -4.98 13.80 -5.12
CA GLN A 298 -5.49 14.55 -3.98
C GLN A 298 -5.49 16.07 -4.20
N ALA A 299 -4.36 16.65 -4.60
CA ALA A 299 -4.27 18.10 -4.80
C ALA A 299 -5.17 18.58 -5.97
N PRO A 300 -5.21 17.88 -7.13
CA PRO A 300 -6.17 18.19 -8.19
C PRO A 300 -7.64 18.02 -7.75
N LEU A 301 -7.94 17.03 -6.92
CA LEU A 301 -9.29 16.80 -6.39
C LEU A 301 -9.72 17.93 -5.46
N TYR A 302 -8.82 18.40 -4.59
CA TYR A 302 -9.08 19.57 -3.76
C TYR A 302 -9.41 20.80 -4.60
N TYR A 303 -8.65 21.05 -5.67
CA TYR A 303 -8.97 22.11 -6.62
C TYR A 303 -10.38 21.93 -7.21
N GLN A 304 -10.73 20.73 -7.68
CA GLN A 304 -12.04 20.46 -8.28
C GLN A 304 -13.19 20.71 -7.29
N LEU A 305 -13.04 20.30 -6.03
CA LEU A 305 -14.04 20.53 -4.98
C LEU A 305 -14.24 22.03 -4.68
N ARG A 306 -13.19 22.84 -4.84
CA ARG A 306 -13.20 24.30 -4.63
C ARG A 306 -13.56 25.11 -5.87
N HIS A 307 -13.44 24.52 -7.07
CA HIS A 307 -13.63 25.24 -8.33
C HIS A 307 -15.04 25.87 -8.48
N GLY A 308 -16.06 25.24 -7.87
CA GLY A 308 -17.43 25.74 -7.85
C GLY A 308 -17.71 26.83 -6.81
N ASP A 309 -16.77 27.16 -5.92
CA ASP A 309 -17.02 28.17 -4.88
C ASP A 309 -17.06 29.58 -5.48
N GLU A 310 -17.98 30.41 -4.98
CA GLU A 310 -18.19 31.76 -5.50
C GLU A 310 -16.94 32.64 -5.40
N ASP A 311 -16.19 32.53 -4.31
CA ASP A 311 -14.94 33.26 -4.09
C ASP A 311 -13.87 32.87 -5.11
N VAL A 312 -13.73 31.57 -5.38
CA VAL A 312 -12.82 31.04 -6.40
C VAL A 312 -13.22 31.49 -7.80
N GLN A 313 -14.51 31.47 -8.14
CA GLN A 313 -14.99 31.93 -9.45
C GLN A 313 -14.81 33.44 -9.64
N LYS A 314 -15.15 34.25 -8.63
CA LYS A 314 -14.96 35.71 -8.65
C LYS A 314 -13.49 36.06 -8.84
N HIS A 315 -12.61 35.37 -8.12
CA HIS A 315 -11.17 35.56 -8.24
C HIS A 315 -10.63 35.18 -9.63
N ASN A 316 -11.02 34.01 -10.15
CA ASN A 316 -10.55 33.55 -11.44
C ASN A 316 -11.00 34.49 -12.57
N LYS A 317 -12.26 34.98 -12.55
CA LYS A 317 -12.73 35.99 -13.51
C LYS A 317 -11.96 37.31 -13.42
N LYS A 318 -11.63 37.76 -12.20
CA LYS A 318 -10.79 38.95 -12.00
C LYS A 318 -9.40 38.77 -12.59
N MET A 319 -8.81 37.58 -12.46
CA MET A 319 -7.51 37.26 -13.04
C MET A 319 -7.58 37.17 -14.58
N GLU A 320 -8.61 36.54 -15.14
CA GLU A 320 -8.84 36.50 -16.60
C GLU A 320 -8.98 37.90 -17.21
N ALA A 321 -9.62 38.83 -16.49
CA ALA A 321 -9.75 40.22 -16.92
C ALA A 321 -8.45 41.03 -16.81
N LEU A 322 -7.47 40.59 -16.00
CA LEU A 322 -6.15 41.23 -15.89
C LEU A 322 -5.15 40.71 -16.93
N ASP A 323 -5.38 39.49 -17.44
CA ASP A 323 -4.56 38.84 -18.47
C ASP A 323 -5.03 39.18 -19.91
N ALA A 324 -6.23 39.74 -20.07
CA ALA A 324 -6.83 40.18 -21.35
C ALA A 324 -6.45 41.62 -21.72
#